data_AF-A0AAE3TEE8-F1
#
_entry.id   AF-A0AAE3TEE8-F1
#
_cell.length_a   1.000
_cell.length_b   1.000
_cell.length_c   1.000
_cell.angle_alpha   90.00
_cell.angle_beta   90.00
_cell.angle_gamma   90.00
#
_symmetry.space_group_name_H-M   'P 1'
#
loop_
_entity.id
_entity.type
_entity.pdbx_description
1 polymer ?
#
loop_
_entity_poly.entity_id
_entity_poly.type
_entity_poly.pdbx_seq_one_letter_code
_entity_poly.pdbx_strand_id
1 'polypeptide(L)'
;MRKISSENFIKNLEISIIIFSAISIILSFLILKNLNYVFSLLSGIIVAYLNFRSTKNESIKIVNSIKQGLSPQKGTLIYMSKFYLRLLATGIVLYFLIKILRLNSILILIGLIFVHFQLILIPLKDLHFKKLEII
;
A
#
# COMPACT_ATOMS: atom_id res chain seq x y z
N MET A 1 5.69 28.18 -0.88
CA MET A 1 5.53 26.76 -1.23
C MET A 1 6.58 25.99 -0.43
N ARG A 2 6.19 25.00 0.40
CA ARG A 2 7.19 24.20 1.14
C ARG A 2 7.69 23.13 0.18
N LYS A 3 9.00 23.10 -0.04
CA LYS A 3 9.68 22.10 -0.87
C LYS A 3 9.97 20.89 0.01
N ILE A 4 9.44 19.73 -0.36
CA ILE A 4 9.72 18.46 0.33
C ILE A 4 10.33 17.52 -0.70
N SER A 5 11.44 16.88 -0.32
CA SER A 5 12.02 15.83 -1.16
C SER A 5 11.06 14.67 -1.29
N SER A 6 11.00 14.08 -2.48
CA SER A 6 10.19 12.89 -2.75
C SER A 6 10.37 11.77 -1.70
N GLU A 7 11.59 11.59 -1.19
CA GLU A 7 11.92 10.60 -0.15
C GLU A 7 11.23 10.89 1.19
N ASN A 8 11.28 12.14 1.64
CA ASN A 8 10.63 12.55 2.89
C ASN A 8 9.11 12.47 2.79
N PHE A 9 8.54 12.81 1.64
CA PHE A 9 7.12 12.66 1.38
C PHE A 9 6.67 11.20 1.51
N ILE A 10 7.37 10.30 0.83
CA ILE A 10 7.07 8.86 0.87
C ILE A 10 7.25 8.28 2.28
N LYS A 11 8.28 8.69 3.02
CA LYS A 11 8.49 8.26 4.41
C LYS A 11 7.35 8.71 5.32
N ASN A 12 6.89 9.96 5.17
CA ASN A 12 5.76 10.47 5.94
C ASN A 12 4.45 9.75 5.59
N LEU A 13 4.26 9.39 4.33
CA LEU A 13 3.14 8.58 3.86
C LEU A 13 3.15 7.19 4.52
N GLU A 14 4.30 6.51 4.55
CA GLU A 14 4.46 5.21 5.22
C GLU A 14 4.13 5.28 6.72
N ILE A 15 4.69 6.27 7.42
CA ILE A 15 4.43 6.48 8.85
C ILE A 15 2.93 6.70 9.09
N SER A 16 2.30 7.52 8.25
CA SER A 16 0.86 7.78 8.36
C SER A 16 0.06 6.50 8.16
N ILE A 17 0.39 5.68 7.16
CA ILE A 17 -0.29 4.40 6.91
C ILE A 17 -0.19 3.49 8.13
N ILE A 18 0.99 3.37 8.71
CA ILE A 18 1.22 2.53 9.90
C ILE A 18 0.39 3.02 11.08
N ILE A 19 0.41 4.33 11.36
CA ILE A 19 -0.33 4.92 12.49
C ILE A 19 -1.84 4.72 12.33
N PHE A 20 -2.41 5.07 11.17
CA PHE A 20 -3.84 4.91 10.93
C PHE A 20 -4.27 3.44 10.93
N SER A 21 -3.43 2.55 10.42
CA SER A 21 -3.64 1.10 10.49
C SER A 21 -3.67 0.61 11.93
N ALA A 22 -2.70 0.99 12.76
CA ALA A 22 -2.65 0.61 14.17
C ALA A 22 -3.91 1.07 14.92
N ILE A 23 -4.33 2.32 14.72
CA ILE A 23 -5.56 2.86 15.30
C ILE A 23 -6.79 2.06 14.85
N SER A 24 -6.90 1.76 13.55
CA SER A 24 -8.03 0.99 13.01
C SER A 24 -8.13 -0.42 13.59
N ILE A 25 -6.99 -1.07 13.83
CA ILE A 25 -6.92 -2.41 14.42
C ILE A 25 -7.38 -2.37 15.87
N ILE A 26 -6.89 -1.40 16.66
CA ILE A 26 -7.28 -1.22 18.06
C ILE A 26 -8.79 -0.95 18.15
N LEU A 27 -9.32 -0.02 17.33
CA LEU A 27 -10.75 0.29 17.30
C LEU A 27 -11.58 -0.93 16.89
N SER A 28 -11.15 -1.67 15.85
CA SER A 28 -11.81 -2.90 15.43
C SER A 28 -11.85 -3.94 16.54
N PHE A 29 -10.78 -4.09 17.31
CA PHE A 29 -10.75 -5.02 18.45
C PHE A 29 -11.72 -4.60 19.55
N LEU A 30 -11.76 -3.31 19.91
CA LEU A 30 -12.64 -2.78 20.94
C LEU A 30 -14.14 -2.92 20.58
N ILE A 31 -14.49 -2.69 19.31
CA ILE A 31 -15.88 -2.73 18.83
C ILE A 31 -16.35 -4.17 18.62
N LEU A 32 -15.58 -4.96 17.84
CA LEU A 32 -16.03 -6.27 17.39
C LEU A 32 -15.76 -7.38 18.40
N LYS A 33 -14.75 -7.20 19.27
CA LYS A 33 -14.32 -8.18 20.30
C LYS A 33 -14.10 -9.61 19.75
N ASN A 34 -13.78 -9.72 18.46
CA ASN A 34 -13.59 -11.00 17.77
C ASN A 34 -12.22 -11.00 17.09
N LEU A 35 -11.34 -11.91 17.54
CA LEU A 35 -9.97 -12.01 17.03
C LEU A 35 -9.92 -12.40 15.56
N ASN A 36 -10.85 -13.25 15.07
CA ASN A 36 -10.89 -13.60 13.65
C ASN A 36 -11.11 -12.35 12.80
N TYR A 37 -12.01 -11.46 13.23
CA TYR A 37 -12.29 -10.19 12.54
C TYR A 37 -11.08 -9.24 12.55
N VAL A 38 -10.40 -9.14 13.69
CA VAL A 38 -9.17 -8.34 13.80
C VAL A 38 -8.07 -8.90 12.90
N PHE A 39 -7.86 -10.23 12.89
CA PHE A 39 -6.88 -10.86 12.01
C PHE A 39 -7.23 -10.75 10.53
N SER A 40 -8.52 -10.74 10.20
CA SER A 40 -9.02 -10.51 8.85
C SER A 40 -8.66 -9.09 8.37
N LEU A 41 -8.98 -8.08 9.18
CA LEU A 41 -8.65 -6.68 8.89
C LEU A 41 -7.13 -6.49 8.78
N LEU A 42 -6.37 -7.00 9.76
CA LEU A 42 -4.92 -6.93 9.80
C LEU A 42 -4.30 -7.56 8.55
N SER A 43 -4.81 -8.71 8.12
CA SER A 43 -4.32 -9.40 6.92
C SER A 43 -4.56 -8.57 5.65
N GLY A 44 -5.74 -7.95 5.51
CA GLY A 44 -6.02 -7.00 4.43
C GLY A 44 -5.05 -5.82 4.42
N ILE A 45 -4.82 -5.21 5.58
CA ILE A 45 -3.87 -4.10 5.75
C ILE A 45 -2.45 -4.53 5.36
N ILE A 46 -1.98 -5.68 5.86
CA ILE A 46 -0.63 -6.19 5.59
C ILE A 46 -0.46 -6.44 4.09
N VAL A 47 -1.42 -7.09 3.44
CA VAL A 47 -1.36 -7.37 2.00
C VAL A 47 -1.28 -6.07 1.19
N ALA A 48 -2.13 -5.08 1.49
CA ALA A 48 -2.07 -3.80 0.79
C ALA A 48 -0.77 -3.02 1.06
N TYR A 49 -0.29 -3.02 2.30
CA TYR A 49 0.96 -2.35 2.66
C TYR A 49 2.18 -2.99 1.99
N LEU A 50 2.26 -4.32 1.94
CA LEU A 50 3.31 -5.03 1.23
C LEU A 50 3.26 -4.76 -0.27
N ASN A 51 2.05 -4.71 -0.84
CA ASN A 51 1.86 -4.33 -2.24
C ASN A 51 2.40 -2.92 -2.52
N PHE A 52 2.06 -1.94 -1.68
CA PHE A 52 2.58 -0.58 -1.77
C PHE A 52 4.12 -0.54 -1.68
N ARG A 53 4.70 -1.19 -0.66
CA ARG A 53 6.16 -1.19 -0.45
C ARG A 53 6.90 -1.85 -1.60
N SER A 54 6.35 -2.94 -2.13
CA SER A 54 6.88 -3.62 -3.32
C SER A 54 6.83 -2.70 -4.53
N THR A 55 5.70 -2.02 -4.80
CA THR A 55 5.59 -1.03 -5.89
C THR A 55 6.65 0.05 -5.76
N LYS A 56 6.75 0.68 -4.59
CA LYS A 56 7.71 1.76 -4.34
C LYS A 56 9.13 1.34 -4.73
N ASN A 57 9.58 0.21 -4.20
CA ASN A 57 10.94 -0.27 -4.44
C ASN A 57 11.19 -0.62 -5.91
N GLU A 58 10.18 -1.17 -6.59
CA GLU A 58 10.21 -1.46 -8.02
C GLU A 58 10.37 -0.19 -8.85
N SER A 59 9.55 0.82 -8.57
CA SER A 59 9.56 2.10 -9.29
C SER A 59 10.91 2.78 -9.17
N ILE A 60 11.50 2.81 -7.96
CA ILE A 60 12.83 3.38 -7.73
C ILE A 60 13.89 2.63 -8.54
N LYS A 61 13.87 1.29 -8.53
CA LYS A 61 14.81 0.47 -9.31
C LYS A 61 14.71 0.76 -10.80
N ILE A 62 13.50 0.81 -11.35
CA ILE A 62 13.28 1.05 -12.78
C ILE A 62 13.74 2.46 -13.18
N VAL A 63 13.41 3.48 -12.39
CA VAL A 63 13.87 4.86 -12.64
C VAL A 63 15.40 4.92 -12.65
N ASN A 64 16.06 4.25 -11.71
CA ASN A 64 17.51 4.19 -11.67
C ASN A 64 18.10 3.42 -12.88
N SER A 65 17.49 2.32 -13.29
CA SER A 65 17.90 1.59 -14.50
C SER A 65 17.73 2.42 -15.78
N ILE A 66 16.68 3.21 -15.89
CA ILE A 66 16.47 4.14 -17.02
C ILE A 66 17.57 5.21 -17.04
N LYS A 67 17.90 5.79 -15.87
CA LYS A 67 19.02 6.74 -15.73
C LYS A 67 20.37 6.11 -16.11
N GLN A 68 20.51 4.78 -15.96
CA GLN A 68 21.70 4.01 -16.32
C GLN A 68 21.69 3.50 -17.77
N GLY A 69 20.71 3.88 -18.59
CA GLY A 69 20.68 3.56 -20.03
C GLY A 69 19.67 2.48 -20.45
N LEU A 70 18.82 1.98 -19.56
CA LEU A 70 17.69 1.14 -19.95
C LEU A 70 16.68 1.97 -20.76
N SER A 71 16.20 1.45 -21.89
CA SER A 71 15.18 2.15 -22.65
C SER A 71 13.88 2.28 -21.84
N PRO A 72 13.20 3.45 -21.85
CA PRO A 72 11.95 3.65 -21.11
C PRO A 72 10.89 2.60 -21.42
N GLN A 73 10.77 2.18 -22.68
CA GLN A 73 9.83 1.14 -23.12
C GLN A 73 10.10 -0.21 -22.44
N LYS A 74 11.37 -0.62 -22.34
CA LYS A 74 11.76 -1.84 -21.61
C LYS A 74 11.48 -1.69 -20.12
N GLY A 75 11.73 -0.50 -19.55
CA GLY A 75 11.37 -0.18 -18.16
C GLY A 75 9.88 -0.34 -17.87
N THR A 76 9.01 0.19 -18.74
CA THR A 76 7.56 0.04 -18.63
C THR A 76 7.13 -1.42 -18.75
N LEU A 77 7.68 -2.18 -19.70
CA LEU A 77 7.37 -3.60 -19.85
C LEU A 77 7.71 -4.39 -18.57
N ILE A 78 8.90 -4.17 -18.02
CA ILE A 78 9.34 -4.83 -16.77
C ILE A 78 8.41 -4.46 -15.61
N TYR A 79 8.01 -3.18 -15.51
CA TYR A 79 7.07 -2.73 -14.49
C TYR A 79 5.72 -3.46 -14.59
N MET A 80 5.14 -3.49 -15.80
CA MET A 80 3.82 -4.08 -16.03
C MET A 80 3.82 -5.59 -15.78
N SER A 81 4.83 -6.31 -16.27
CA SER A 81 4.95 -7.76 -16.04
C SER A 81 4.99 -8.09 -14.54
N LYS A 82 5.74 -7.32 -13.76
CA LYS A 82 5.82 -7.53 -12.30
C LYS A 82 4.56 -7.10 -11.57
N PHE A 83 3.86 -6.07 -12.06
CA PHE A 83 2.55 -5.70 -11.55
C PHE A 83 1.55 -6.87 -11.67
N TYR A 84 1.48 -7.52 -12.84
CA TYR A 84 0.61 -8.68 -13.03
C TYR A 84 1.01 -9.89 -12.17
N LEU A 85 2.31 -10.18 -12.04
CA LEU A 85 2.78 -11.23 -11.13
C LEU A 85 2.38 -10.94 -9.67
N ARG A 86 2.41 -9.68 -9.26
CA ARG A 86 2.01 -9.28 -7.92
C ARG A 86 0.51 -9.38 -7.71
N LEU A 87 -0.30 -9.07 -8.73
CA LEU A 87 -1.74 -9.27 -8.70
C LEU A 87 -2.08 -10.75 -8.52
N LEU A 88 -1.39 -11.63 -9.27
CA LEU A 88 -1.53 -13.08 -9.15
C LEU A 88 -1.14 -13.56 -7.74
N ALA A 89 0.03 -13.15 -7.24
CA ALA A 89 0.48 -13.50 -5.89
C ALA A 89 -0.49 -13.02 -4.81
N THR A 90 -1.01 -11.80 -4.96
CA THR A 90 -2.05 -11.26 -4.07
C THR A 90 -3.30 -12.11 -4.10
N GLY A 91 -3.77 -12.52 -5.29
CA GLY A 91 -4.92 -13.42 -5.43
C GLY A 91 -4.72 -14.76 -4.72
N ILE A 92 -3.53 -15.38 -4.86
CA ILE A 92 -3.17 -16.62 -4.17
C ILE A 92 -3.19 -16.43 -2.65
N VAL A 93 -2.60 -15.34 -2.15
CA VAL A 93 -2.59 -15.02 -0.71
C VAL A 93 -4.02 -14.82 -0.20
N LEU A 94 -4.85 -14.05 -0.91
CA LEU A 94 -6.25 -13.83 -0.52
C LEU A 94 -7.04 -15.15 -0.50
N TYR A 95 -6.84 -16.02 -1.50
CA TYR A 95 -7.44 -17.34 -1.50
C TYR A 95 -7.03 -18.16 -0.28
N PHE A 96 -5.74 -18.17 0.07
CA PHE A 96 -5.24 -18.87 1.26
C PHE A 96 -5.87 -18.33 2.56
N LEU A 97 -5.89 -17.00 2.72
CA LEU A 97 -6.46 -16.34 3.89
C LEU A 97 -7.96 -16.65 4.07
N ILE A 98 -8.72 -16.65 2.97
CA ILE A 98 -10.17 -16.86 3.01
C ILE A 98 -10.51 -18.35 3.13
N LYS A 99 -9.92 -19.20 2.28
CA LYS A 99 -10.32 -20.61 2.16
C LYS A 99 -9.68 -21.50 3.22
N ILE A 100 -8.40 -21.27 3.54
CA ILE A 100 -7.63 -22.12 4.44
C ILE A 100 -7.71 -21.59 5.87
N LEU A 101 -7.41 -20.31 6.08
CA LEU A 101 -7.46 -19.71 7.42
C LEU A 101 -8.87 -19.29 7.85
N ARG A 102 -9.87 -19.36 6.94
CA ARG A 102 -11.27 -19.00 7.22
C ARG A 102 -11.44 -17.59 7.80
N LEU A 103 -10.61 -16.66 7.33
CA LEU A 103 -10.73 -15.25 7.66
C LEU A 103 -11.92 -14.62 6.92
N ASN A 104 -12.53 -13.62 7.54
CA ASN A 104 -13.66 -12.89 6.98
C ASN A 104 -13.23 -12.05 5.76
N SER A 105 -13.75 -12.39 4.59
CA SER A 105 -13.41 -11.76 3.32
C SER A 105 -13.78 -10.27 3.27
N ILE A 106 -14.89 -9.86 3.90
CA ILE A 106 -15.34 -8.46 3.93
C ILE A 106 -14.33 -7.62 4.71
N LEU A 107 -13.86 -8.09 5.85
CA LEU A 107 -12.87 -7.36 6.65
C LEU A 107 -11.50 -7.32 6.00
N ILE A 108 -11.09 -8.38 5.31
CA ILE A 108 -9.90 -8.35 4.46
C ILE A 108 -10.04 -7.25 3.40
N LEU A 109 -11.18 -7.19 2.72
CA LEU A 109 -11.44 -6.18 1.69
C LEU A 109 -11.43 -4.75 2.27
N ILE A 110 -12.03 -4.54 3.44
CA ILE A 110 -11.99 -3.25 4.15
C ILE A 110 -10.54 -2.87 4.45
N GLY A 111 -9.71 -3.80 4.94
CA GLY A 111 -8.29 -3.54 5.20
C GLY A 111 -7.51 -3.15 3.94
N LEU A 112 -7.78 -3.83 2.81
CA LEU A 112 -7.19 -3.49 1.52
C LEU A 112 -7.58 -2.07 1.08
N ILE A 113 -8.89 -1.77 1.09
CA ILE A 113 -9.42 -0.46 0.67
C ILE A 113 -8.87 0.64 1.58
N PHE A 114 -8.80 0.41 2.88
CA PHE A 114 -8.34 1.40 3.85
C PHE A 114 -6.94 1.93 3.53
N VAL A 115 -5.99 1.04 3.24
CA VAL A 115 -4.62 1.44 2.87
C VAL A 115 -4.60 2.17 1.52
N HIS A 116 -5.34 1.69 0.52
CA HIS A 116 -5.41 2.37 -0.79
C HIS A 116 -6.04 3.76 -0.69
N PHE A 117 -7.06 3.91 0.17
CA PHE A 117 -7.70 5.19 0.40
C PHE A 117 -6.75 6.19 1.06
N GLN A 118 -5.92 5.74 2.01
CA GLN A 118 -4.86 6.56 2.60
C GLN A 118 -3.82 7.01 1.56
N LEU A 119 -3.42 6.10 0.66
CA LEU A 119 -2.50 6.41 -0.44
C LEU A 119 -3.04 7.47 -1.39
N ILE A 120 -4.36 7.66 -1.47
CA ILE A 120 -4.99 8.70 -2.31
C ILE A 120 -5.19 9.98 -1.50
N LEU A 121 -5.78 9.88 -0.30
CA LEU A 121 -6.18 11.04 0.49
C LEU A 121 -5.02 11.81 1.10
N ILE A 122 -3.97 11.12 1.58
CA ILE A 122 -2.85 11.79 2.25
C ILE A 122 -2.11 12.70 1.24
N PRO A 123 -1.74 12.23 0.04
CA PRO A 123 -1.17 13.09 -0.99
C PRO A 123 -2.10 14.23 -1.40
N LEU A 124 -3.40 13.98 -1.59
CA LEU A 124 -4.37 15.02 -1.95
C LEU A 124 -4.44 16.12 -0.90
N LYS A 125 -4.48 15.74 0.38
CA LYS A 125 -4.48 16.70 1.50
C LYS A 125 -3.21 17.54 1.47
N ASP A 126 -2.06 16.90 1.31
CA ASP A 126 -0.76 17.57 1.34
C ASP A 126 -0.54 18.48 0.12
N LEU A 127 -1.00 18.10 -1.07
CA LEU A 127 -0.96 18.93 -2.27
C LEU A 127 -1.93 20.12 -2.19
N HIS A 128 -3.19 19.87 -1.83
CA HIS A 128 -4.24 20.89 -1.85
C HIS A 128 -4.14 21.88 -0.67
N PHE A 129 -3.90 21.40 0.55
CA PHE A 129 -3.95 22.25 1.75
C PHE A 129 -2.60 22.84 2.14
N LYS A 130 -1.48 22.15 1.88
CA LYS A 130 -0.14 22.63 2.29
C LYS A 130 0.64 23.31 1.17
N LYS A 131 0.11 23.40 -0.06
CA LYS A 131 0.80 23.92 -1.25
C LYS A 131 2.22 23.36 -1.32
N LEU A 132 2.32 22.04 -1.29
CA LEU A 132 3.60 21.33 -1.34
C LEU A 132 4.03 21.16 -2.79
N GLU A 133 5.29 21.51 -3.05
CA GLU A 133 5.95 21.22 -4.32
C GLU A 133 6.91 20.05 -4.06
N ILE A 134 6.64 18.92 -4.71
CA ILE A 134 7.51 17.74 -4.64
C ILE A 134 8.64 17.97 -5.65
N ILE A 135 9.87 17.97 -5.15
CA ILE A 135 11.11 18.16 -5.94
C ILE A 135 11.93 16.88 -5.90
#